data_AF-A0A1M7NGB5-F1
#
_entry.id   AF-A0A1M7NGB5-F1
#
_cell.length_a   1.000
_cell.length_b   1.000
_cell.length_c   1.000
_cell.angle_alpha   90.00
_cell.angle_beta   90.00
_cell.angle_gamma   90.00
#
_symmetry.space_group_name_H-M   'P 1'
#
loop_
_entity.id
_entity.type
_entity.pdbx_description
1 polymer ?
#
loop_
_entity_poly.entity_id
_entity_poly.type
_entity_poly.pdbx_seq_one_letter_code
_entity_poly.pdbx_strand_id
1 'polypeptide(L)'
;MENSQAYIDFTNQIKATGNQKMAGYKSKTLDEIFEWEREEVENLIWHNFCNNDIDLAIFLPWLKKYNGLDSLEKKLQELNVPSGGSVLISRVLYENTRETKYLDSIMRNIEKAPGNISFVSNLAYCSPSEKAYSLLVHIYINSDNEVIRSTAVTGILYNKGIIKNPYDLQEITNNIGLKRKFLLSDIDDRKKNIKLFEEGML
;
A
#
# COMPACT_ATOMS: atom_id res chain seq x y z
N MET A 1 -25.50 -25.55 11.08
CA MET A 1 -25.27 -24.23 11.69
C MET A 1 -25.52 -23.20 10.62
N GLU A 2 -26.11 -22.08 10.95
CA GLU A 2 -26.28 -20.96 10.02
C GLU A 2 -24.96 -20.19 9.90
N ASN A 3 -24.67 -19.69 8.70
CA ASN A 3 -23.43 -18.95 8.44
C ASN A 3 -23.45 -17.58 9.12
N SER A 4 -22.27 -17.11 9.52
CA SER A 4 -22.07 -15.79 10.11
C SER A 4 -22.30 -14.67 9.10
N GLN A 5 -22.64 -13.49 9.61
CA GLN A 5 -22.75 -12.30 8.75
C GLN A 5 -21.41 -11.97 8.08
N ALA A 6 -20.28 -12.15 8.78
CA ALA A 6 -18.95 -11.95 8.24
C ALA A 6 -18.66 -12.87 7.03
N TYR A 7 -19.04 -14.15 7.12
CA TYR A 7 -18.95 -15.07 5.98
C TYR A 7 -19.83 -14.63 4.81
N ILE A 8 -21.09 -14.24 5.09
CA ILE A 8 -22.03 -13.80 4.05
C ILE A 8 -21.51 -12.56 3.33
N ASP A 9 -21.07 -11.56 4.09
CA ASP A 9 -20.53 -10.30 3.57
C ASP A 9 -19.26 -10.56 2.75
N PHE A 10 -18.35 -11.39 3.25
CA PHE A 10 -17.13 -11.76 2.55
C PHE A 10 -17.41 -12.46 1.21
N THR A 11 -18.32 -13.45 1.23
CA THR A 11 -18.70 -14.21 0.04
C THR A 11 -19.38 -13.32 -0.99
N ASN A 12 -20.24 -12.40 -0.55
CA ASN A 12 -20.86 -11.41 -1.42
C ASN A 12 -19.82 -10.46 -2.02
N GLN A 13 -18.82 -10.06 -1.24
CA GLN A 13 -17.75 -9.18 -1.70
C GLN A 13 -16.86 -9.85 -2.75
N ILE A 14 -16.52 -11.13 -2.59
CA ILE A 14 -15.77 -11.88 -3.61
C ILE A 14 -16.60 -12.03 -4.90
N LYS A 15 -17.90 -12.26 -4.80
CA LYS A 15 -18.80 -12.40 -5.96
C LYS A 15 -19.16 -11.06 -6.62
N ALA A 16 -18.80 -9.93 -5.99
CA ALA A 16 -19.18 -8.61 -6.47
C ALA A 16 -18.49 -8.28 -7.80
N THR A 17 -19.21 -7.58 -8.69
CA THR A 17 -18.69 -7.19 -10.01
C THR A 17 -18.87 -5.68 -10.26
N GLY A 18 -18.06 -5.12 -11.16
CA GLY A 18 -18.11 -3.71 -11.53
C GLY A 18 -17.95 -2.78 -10.32
N ASN A 19 -18.86 -1.80 -10.19
CA ASN A 19 -18.80 -0.77 -9.14
C ASN A 19 -18.90 -1.34 -7.71
N GLN A 20 -19.48 -2.54 -7.54
CA GLN A 20 -19.57 -3.18 -6.22
C GLN A 20 -18.19 -3.60 -5.68
N LYS A 21 -17.24 -3.88 -6.58
CA LYS A 21 -15.87 -4.26 -6.21
C LYS A 21 -14.98 -3.04 -5.88
N MET A 22 -15.38 -1.82 -6.28
CA MET A 22 -14.60 -0.60 -6.05
C MET A 22 -14.41 -0.24 -4.57
N ALA A 23 -15.25 -0.76 -3.67
CA ALA A 23 -15.09 -0.57 -2.24
C ALA A 23 -13.77 -1.19 -1.71
N GLY A 24 -13.17 -2.11 -2.46
CA GLY A 24 -11.95 -2.82 -2.08
C GLY A 24 -12.18 -3.78 -0.90
N TYR A 25 -11.21 -4.65 -0.66
CA TYR A 25 -11.28 -5.65 0.40
C TYR A 25 -10.76 -5.09 1.75
N LYS A 26 -11.41 -5.48 2.86
CA LYS A 26 -10.93 -5.16 4.21
C LYS A 26 -10.18 -6.37 4.77
N SER A 27 -8.88 -6.23 5.05
CA SER A 27 -8.04 -7.36 5.50
C SER A 27 -8.50 -7.99 6.81
N LYS A 28 -9.13 -7.22 7.71
CA LYS A 28 -9.63 -7.69 9.02
C LYS A 28 -10.84 -8.60 8.94
N THR A 29 -11.47 -8.75 7.76
CA THR A 29 -12.68 -9.56 7.61
C THR A 29 -12.42 -11.04 7.93
N LEU A 30 -11.19 -11.54 7.79
CA LEU A 30 -10.85 -12.93 8.13
C LEU A 30 -10.89 -13.22 9.63
N ASP A 31 -10.68 -12.22 10.49
CA ASP A 31 -10.68 -12.40 11.96
C ASP A 31 -12.09 -12.61 12.52
N GLU A 32 -13.12 -12.17 11.78
CA GLU A 32 -14.52 -12.27 12.16
C GLU A 32 -15.20 -13.56 11.65
N ILE A 33 -14.48 -14.36 10.84
CA ILE A 33 -14.98 -15.61 10.26
C ILE A 33 -14.69 -16.76 11.21
N PHE A 34 -15.70 -17.56 11.53
CA PHE A 34 -15.53 -18.68 12.44
C PHE A 34 -14.68 -19.81 11.83
N GLU A 35 -13.99 -20.57 12.68
CA GLU A 35 -13.12 -21.67 12.25
C GLU A 35 -13.82 -22.72 11.37
N TRP A 36 -15.10 -22.98 11.61
CA TRP A 36 -15.89 -23.95 10.82
C TRP A 36 -16.26 -23.45 9.42
N GLU A 37 -16.21 -22.13 9.18
CA GLU A 37 -16.42 -21.48 7.88
C GLU A 37 -15.08 -21.16 7.18
N ARG A 38 -14.00 -21.12 7.96
CA ARG A 38 -12.69 -20.61 7.56
C ARG A 38 -12.11 -21.38 6.38
N GLU A 39 -12.22 -22.71 6.39
CA GLU A 39 -11.66 -23.52 5.31
C GLU A 39 -12.27 -23.17 3.94
N GLU A 40 -13.58 -23.00 3.86
CA GLU A 40 -14.26 -22.64 2.61
C GLU A 40 -13.82 -21.25 2.13
N VAL A 41 -13.76 -20.29 3.04
CA VAL A 41 -13.33 -18.92 2.74
C VAL A 41 -11.89 -18.89 2.22
N GLU A 42 -10.97 -19.62 2.87
CA GLU A 42 -9.58 -19.69 2.41
C GLU A 42 -9.46 -20.34 1.04
N ASN A 43 -10.21 -21.42 0.78
CA ASN A 43 -10.25 -22.05 -0.54
C ASN A 43 -10.76 -21.08 -1.61
N LEU A 44 -11.77 -20.26 -1.29
CA LEU A 44 -12.34 -19.27 -2.20
C LEU A 44 -11.34 -18.15 -2.51
N ILE A 45 -10.65 -17.62 -1.50
CA ILE A 45 -9.58 -16.62 -1.69
C ILE A 45 -8.49 -17.18 -2.58
N TRP A 46 -7.99 -18.37 -2.23
CA TRP A 46 -6.91 -19.02 -2.94
C TRP A 46 -7.26 -19.27 -4.41
N HIS A 47 -8.43 -19.85 -4.68
CA HIS A 47 -8.89 -20.14 -6.02
C HIS A 47 -8.96 -18.87 -6.90
N ASN A 48 -9.56 -17.79 -6.39
CA ASN A 48 -9.69 -16.54 -7.14
C ASN A 48 -8.34 -15.84 -7.35
N PHE A 49 -7.45 -15.86 -6.36
CA PHE A 49 -6.09 -15.34 -6.53
C PHE A 49 -5.32 -16.10 -7.62
N CYS A 50 -5.38 -17.44 -7.62
CA CYS A 50 -4.78 -18.26 -8.66
C CYS A 50 -5.37 -17.96 -10.06
N ASN A 51 -6.64 -17.54 -10.12
CA ASN A 51 -7.30 -17.07 -11.34
C ASN A 51 -7.07 -15.57 -11.65
N ASN A 52 -5.98 -14.99 -11.12
CA ASN A 52 -5.52 -13.62 -11.36
C ASN A 52 -6.37 -12.50 -10.74
N ASP A 53 -7.18 -12.77 -9.72
CA ASP A 53 -7.76 -11.72 -8.89
C ASP A 53 -6.72 -11.19 -7.88
N ILE A 54 -5.81 -10.33 -8.37
CA ILE A 54 -4.64 -9.87 -7.60
C ILE A 54 -5.03 -9.04 -6.38
N ASP A 55 -6.19 -8.41 -6.36
CA ASP A 55 -6.65 -7.60 -5.22
C ASP A 55 -6.81 -8.45 -3.94
N LEU A 56 -7.01 -9.77 -4.08
CA LEU A 56 -7.05 -10.72 -2.98
C LEU A 56 -5.69 -10.96 -2.31
N ALA A 57 -4.59 -10.47 -2.88
CA ALA A 57 -3.24 -10.59 -2.33
C ALA A 57 -3.15 -10.14 -0.86
N ILE A 58 -3.97 -9.17 -0.45
CA ILE A 58 -3.97 -8.66 0.93
C ILE A 58 -4.35 -9.71 1.99
N PHE A 59 -5.05 -10.78 1.58
CA PHE A 59 -5.51 -11.85 2.48
C PHE A 59 -4.54 -13.01 2.58
N LEU A 60 -3.69 -13.20 1.57
CA LEU A 60 -2.79 -14.35 1.46
C LEU A 60 -1.91 -14.56 2.70
N PRO A 61 -1.29 -13.53 3.30
CA PRO A 61 -0.48 -13.70 4.51
C PRO A 61 -1.23 -14.33 5.68
N TRP A 62 -2.56 -14.24 5.69
CA TRP A 62 -3.41 -14.66 6.80
C TRP A 62 -4.02 -16.06 6.59
N LEU A 63 -3.82 -16.70 5.43
CA LEU A 63 -4.37 -18.03 5.17
C LEU A 63 -3.63 -19.08 6.01
N LYS A 64 -4.37 -19.93 6.71
CA LYS A 64 -3.83 -21.03 7.53
C LYS A 64 -3.50 -22.27 6.69
N LYS A 65 -4.32 -22.55 5.67
CA LYS A 65 -4.22 -23.74 4.83
C LYS A 65 -3.15 -23.64 3.75
N TYR A 66 -2.83 -22.42 3.31
CA TYR A 66 -1.96 -22.16 2.17
C TYR A 66 -0.74 -21.34 2.58
N ASN A 67 0.41 -21.60 1.96
CA ASN A 67 1.57 -20.75 2.13
C ASN A 67 1.43 -19.47 1.28
N GLY A 68 0.73 -18.48 1.84
CA GLY A 68 0.39 -17.25 1.13
C GLY A 68 1.60 -16.40 0.77
N LEU A 69 2.60 -16.27 1.65
CA LEU A 69 3.78 -15.44 1.41
C LEU A 69 4.63 -15.99 0.25
N ASP A 70 4.94 -17.29 0.24
CA ASP A 70 5.68 -17.91 -0.87
C ASP A 70 4.94 -17.77 -2.20
N SER A 71 3.61 -17.80 -2.15
CA SER A 71 2.76 -17.69 -3.34
C SER A 71 2.72 -16.27 -3.89
N LEU A 72 2.72 -15.27 -3.00
CA LEU A 72 2.90 -13.87 -3.35
C LEU A 72 4.27 -13.62 -4.00
N GLU A 73 5.34 -14.19 -3.46
CA GLU A 73 6.68 -14.06 -4.03
C GLU A 73 6.77 -14.64 -5.45
N LYS A 74 6.27 -15.86 -5.65
CA LYS A 74 6.20 -16.49 -6.98
C LYS A 74 5.38 -15.64 -7.94
N LYS A 75 4.20 -15.17 -7.51
CA LYS A 75 3.33 -14.35 -8.36
C LYS A 75 4.00 -13.03 -8.73
N LEU A 76 4.73 -12.41 -7.81
CA LEU A 76 5.45 -11.16 -8.07
C LEU A 76 6.48 -11.32 -9.20
N GLN A 77 7.13 -12.49 -9.32
CA GLN A 77 8.10 -12.77 -10.37
C GLN A 77 7.46 -12.92 -11.77
N GLU A 78 6.17 -13.25 -11.84
CA GLU A 78 5.41 -13.39 -13.09
C GLU A 78 4.83 -12.07 -13.59
N LEU A 79 4.70 -11.07 -12.72
CA LEU A 79 4.00 -9.82 -13.05
C LEU A 79 4.89 -8.87 -13.84
N ASN A 80 4.29 -8.24 -14.85
CA ASN A 80 4.92 -7.17 -15.61
C ASN A 80 5.20 -5.95 -14.72
N VAL A 81 6.28 -5.23 -15.04
CA VAL A 81 6.63 -3.94 -14.45
C VAL A 81 6.64 -2.91 -15.58
N PRO A 82 5.87 -1.81 -15.49
CA PRO A 82 5.04 -1.42 -14.34
C PRO A 82 3.67 -2.13 -14.30
N SER A 83 3.18 -2.46 -13.10
CA SER A 83 1.78 -2.86 -12.89
C SER A 83 1.29 -2.60 -11.46
N GLY A 84 -0.02 -2.34 -11.33
CA GLY A 84 -0.67 -2.20 -10.02
C GLY A 84 -0.57 -3.46 -9.17
N GLY A 85 -0.69 -4.64 -9.79
CA GLY A 85 -0.50 -5.92 -9.11
C GLY A 85 0.90 -6.09 -8.53
N SER A 86 1.96 -5.72 -9.29
CA SER A 86 3.34 -5.81 -8.80
C SER A 86 3.55 -4.91 -7.58
N VAL A 87 3.01 -3.69 -7.60
CA VAL A 87 3.08 -2.75 -6.48
C VAL A 87 2.30 -3.25 -5.27
N LEU A 88 1.06 -3.73 -5.45
CA LEU A 88 0.23 -4.24 -4.37
C LEU A 88 0.90 -5.43 -3.68
N ILE A 89 1.34 -6.43 -4.45
CA ILE A 89 2.01 -7.62 -3.89
C ILE A 89 3.31 -7.22 -3.19
N SER A 90 4.12 -6.34 -3.79
CA SER A 90 5.34 -5.86 -3.15
C SER A 90 5.05 -5.18 -1.81
N ARG A 91 4.02 -4.34 -1.74
CA ARG A 91 3.60 -3.72 -0.48
C ARG A 91 3.14 -4.75 0.55
N VAL A 92 2.29 -5.70 0.16
CA VAL A 92 1.83 -6.77 1.07
C VAL A 92 3.02 -7.56 1.62
N LEU A 93 3.95 -7.95 0.76
CA LEU A 93 5.16 -8.65 1.17
C LEU A 93 6.02 -7.81 2.12
N TYR A 94 6.24 -6.52 1.83
CA TYR A 94 6.96 -5.62 2.74
C TYR A 94 6.26 -5.50 4.10
N GLU A 95 4.93 -5.36 4.13
CA GLU A 95 4.19 -5.23 5.38
C GLU A 95 4.31 -6.44 6.29
N ASN A 96 4.45 -7.64 5.71
CA ASN A 96 4.49 -8.89 6.48
C ASN A 96 5.91 -9.40 6.76
N THR A 97 6.91 -9.02 5.95
CA THR A 97 8.29 -9.51 6.09
C THR A 97 9.28 -8.45 6.55
N ARG A 98 8.96 -7.16 6.35
CA ARG A 98 9.88 -6.02 6.50
C ARG A 98 11.12 -6.06 5.60
N GLU A 99 11.16 -6.93 4.59
CA GLU A 99 12.28 -6.99 3.66
C GLU A 99 12.27 -5.81 2.67
N THR A 100 13.33 -5.01 2.68
CA THR A 100 13.44 -3.78 1.90
C THR A 100 13.52 -3.99 0.39
N LYS A 101 13.86 -5.21 -0.07
CA LYS A 101 13.83 -5.60 -1.50
C LYS A 101 12.46 -5.36 -2.16
N TYR A 102 11.40 -5.39 -1.35
CA TYR A 102 10.04 -5.11 -1.80
C TYR A 102 9.78 -3.62 -1.98
N LEU A 103 10.41 -2.75 -1.18
CA LEU A 103 10.40 -1.31 -1.42
C LEU A 103 11.14 -0.95 -2.71
N ASP A 104 12.27 -1.61 -2.99
CA ASP A 104 12.98 -1.45 -4.28
C ASP A 104 12.10 -1.91 -5.45
N SER A 105 11.28 -2.94 -5.26
CA SER A 105 10.33 -3.41 -6.28
C SER A 105 9.19 -2.41 -6.54
N ILE A 106 8.68 -1.75 -5.50
CA ILE A 106 7.73 -0.64 -5.66
C ILE A 106 8.41 0.53 -6.39
N MET A 107 9.63 0.90 -6.00
CA MET A 107 10.36 2.00 -6.63
C MET A 107 10.60 1.76 -8.13
N ARG A 108 10.98 0.53 -8.53
CA ARG A 108 11.12 0.16 -9.95
C ARG A 108 9.82 0.38 -10.75
N ASN A 109 8.66 0.13 -10.15
CA ASN A 109 7.37 0.42 -10.81
C ASN A 109 7.14 1.93 -10.95
N ILE A 110 7.49 2.73 -9.94
CA ILE A 110 7.38 4.19 -9.96
C ILE A 110 8.30 4.78 -11.04
N GLU A 111 9.56 4.35 -11.11
CA GLU A 111 10.52 4.82 -12.12
C GLU A 111 10.06 4.52 -13.56
N LYS A 112 9.41 3.38 -13.77
CA LYS A 112 8.85 2.99 -15.08
C LYS A 112 7.53 3.69 -15.41
N ALA A 113 6.82 4.24 -14.42
CA ALA A 113 5.57 4.96 -14.59
C ALA A 113 5.48 6.18 -13.65
N PRO A 114 6.33 7.20 -13.83
CA PRO A 114 6.54 8.27 -12.84
C PRO A 114 5.32 9.15 -12.57
N GLY A 115 4.33 9.16 -13.47
CA GLY A 115 3.06 9.86 -13.27
C GLY A 115 1.99 9.06 -12.53
N ASN A 116 2.25 7.79 -12.17
CA ASN A 116 1.25 6.94 -11.54
C ASN A 116 1.19 7.19 -10.02
N ILE A 117 0.23 8.03 -9.63
CA ILE A 117 0.02 8.41 -8.23
C ILE A 117 -0.26 7.20 -7.34
N SER A 118 -1.00 6.19 -7.82
CA SER A 118 -1.32 4.99 -7.05
C SER A 118 -0.07 4.23 -6.60
N PHE A 119 0.98 4.22 -7.43
CA PHE A 119 2.22 3.54 -7.07
C PHE A 119 2.95 4.25 -5.93
N VAL A 120 3.01 5.58 -6.00
CA VAL A 120 3.60 6.41 -4.94
C VAL A 120 2.77 6.34 -3.66
N SER A 121 1.44 6.31 -3.75
CA SER A 121 0.55 6.14 -2.60
C SER A 121 0.82 4.82 -1.87
N ASN A 122 1.01 3.72 -2.60
CA ASN A 122 1.35 2.44 -1.98
C ASN A 122 2.68 2.50 -1.23
N LEU A 123 3.71 3.15 -1.78
CA LEU A 123 4.96 3.39 -1.06
C LEU A 123 4.76 4.28 0.18
N ALA A 124 4.00 5.37 0.04
CA ALA A 124 3.75 6.34 1.11
C ALA A 124 3.00 5.72 2.29
N TYR A 125 2.24 4.65 2.05
CA TYR A 125 1.45 3.96 3.07
C TYR A 125 2.14 2.69 3.60
N CYS A 126 3.35 2.40 3.14
CA CYS A 126 4.18 1.35 3.72
C CYS A 126 4.59 1.76 5.14
N SER A 127 4.71 0.78 6.05
CA SER A 127 5.16 1.03 7.41
C SER A 127 6.52 1.72 7.43
N PRO A 128 6.75 2.64 8.40
CA PRO A 128 7.96 3.44 8.45
C PRO A 128 9.26 2.64 8.47
N SER A 129 10.23 3.08 7.68
CA SER A 129 11.63 2.63 7.73
C SER A 129 12.55 3.69 7.13
N GLU A 130 13.84 3.65 7.47
CA GLU A 130 14.82 4.57 6.88
C GLU A 130 14.81 4.50 5.35
N LYS A 131 14.72 3.29 4.79
CA LYS A 131 14.66 3.08 3.34
C LYS A 131 13.38 3.66 2.73
N ALA A 132 12.21 3.41 3.32
CA ALA A 132 10.95 3.97 2.83
C ALA A 132 11.00 5.50 2.84
N TYR A 133 11.49 6.10 3.93
CA TYR A 133 11.70 7.54 4.05
C TYR A 133 12.62 8.07 2.94
N SER A 134 13.80 7.48 2.75
CA SER A 134 14.76 7.92 1.72
C SER A 134 14.19 7.85 0.30
N LEU A 135 13.41 6.81 -0.03
CA LEU A 135 12.76 6.69 -1.33
C LEU A 135 11.69 7.79 -1.53
N LEU A 136 10.90 8.08 -0.50
CA LEU A 136 9.89 9.15 -0.56
C LEU A 136 10.52 10.53 -0.69
N VAL A 137 11.61 10.80 0.04
CA VAL A 137 12.42 12.02 -0.11
C VAL A 137 12.97 12.14 -1.53
N HIS A 138 13.48 11.05 -2.10
CA HIS A 138 13.95 11.03 -3.48
C HIS A 138 12.83 11.38 -4.47
N ILE A 139 11.63 10.82 -4.32
CA ILE A 139 10.46 11.14 -5.17
C ILE A 139 10.07 12.61 -5.01
N TYR A 140 10.02 13.12 -3.78
CA TYR A 140 9.68 14.52 -3.51
C TYR A 140 10.65 15.50 -4.19
N ILE A 141 11.95 15.24 -4.09
CA ILE A 141 12.99 16.12 -4.66
C ILE A 141 12.94 16.08 -6.19
N ASN A 142 12.75 14.90 -6.81
CA ASN A 142 13.00 14.73 -8.24
C ASN A 142 11.74 14.72 -9.13
N SER A 143 10.53 14.65 -8.56
CA SER A 143 9.30 14.67 -9.36
C SER A 143 8.87 16.09 -9.73
N ASP A 144 8.63 16.36 -11.01
CA ASP A 144 8.03 17.62 -11.47
C ASP A 144 6.51 17.67 -11.26
N ASN A 145 5.87 16.52 -11.06
CA ASN A 145 4.44 16.43 -10.77
C ASN A 145 4.16 16.78 -9.30
N GLU A 146 3.42 17.86 -9.07
CA GLU A 146 3.05 18.34 -7.73
C GLU A 146 2.22 17.33 -6.94
N VAL A 147 1.30 16.62 -7.60
CA VAL A 147 0.44 15.61 -6.94
C VAL A 147 1.31 14.46 -6.45
N ILE A 148 2.26 14.00 -7.27
CA ILE A 148 3.24 12.97 -6.87
C ILE A 148 4.08 13.44 -5.68
N ARG A 149 4.58 14.68 -5.71
CA ARG A 149 5.33 15.27 -4.59
C ARG A 149 4.48 15.32 -3.32
N SER A 150 3.24 15.79 -3.41
CA SER A 150 2.30 15.87 -2.29
C SER A 150 1.97 14.50 -1.69
N THR A 151 1.83 13.47 -2.53
CA THR A 151 1.67 12.08 -2.08
C THR A 151 2.91 11.59 -1.34
N ALA A 152 4.11 11.83 -1.88
CA ALA A 152 5.35 11.48 -1.22
C ALA A 152 5.50 12.17 0.15
N VAL A 153 5.12 13.44 0.25
CA VAL A 153 5.14 14.21 1.51
C VAL A 153 4.24 13.57 2.57
N THR A 154 3.04 13.07 2.21
CA THR A 154 2.21 12.31 3.17
C THR A 154 3.00 11.14 3.78
N GLY A 155 3.72 10.38 2.95
CA GLY A 155 4.55 9.27 3.42
C GLY A 155 5.75 9.71 4.25
N ILE A 156 6.37 10.85 3.92
CA ILE A 156 7.47 11.46 4.71
C ILE A 156 6.97 11.80 6.12
N LEU A 157 5.81 12.44 6.23
CA LEU A 157 5.21 12.81 7.51
C LEU A 157 4.79 11.58 8.31
N TYR A 158 4.29 10.54 7.64
CA TYR A 158 3.99 9.25 8.27
C TYR A 158 5.26 8.58 8.82
N ASN A 159 6.34 8.56 8.05
CA ASN A 159 7.62 7.99 8.49
C ASN A 159 8.22 8.71 9.71
N LYS A 160 7.94 10.00 9.88
CA LYS A 160 8.37 10.80 11.04
C LYS A 160 7.38 10.76 12.21
N GLY A 161 6.28 10.01 12.10
CA GLY A 161 5.26 9.88 13.15
C GLY A 161 4.40 11.13 13.39
N ILE A 162 4.46 12.11 12.47
CA ILE A 162 3.62 13.32 12.51
C ILE A 162 2.19 12.97 12.11
N ILE A 163 2.07 12.15 11.06
CA ILE A 163 0.84 11.43 10.74
C ILE A 163 0.98 10.04 11.36
N LYS A 164 -0.04 9.56 12.06
CA LYS A 164 -0.07 8.23 12.68
C LYS A 164 -0.75 7.21 11.78
N ASN A 165 -1.78 7.62 11.06
CA ASN A 165 -2.53 6.76 10.15
C ASN A 165 -2.59 7.41 8.75
N PRO A 166 -1.86 6.88 7.75
CA PRO A 166 -1.84 7.44 6.41
C PRO A 166 -3.15 7.20 5.64
N TYR A 167 -4.11 6.45 6.21
CA TYR A 167 -5.47 6.28 5.69
C TYR A 167 -6.49 7.23 6.34
N ASP A 168 -6.10 7.99 7.37
CA ASP A 168 -6.99 8.94 8.03
C ASP A 168 -6.95 10.29 7.31
N LEU A 169 -7.97 10.55 6.49
CA LEU A 169 -8.10 11.80 5.74
C LEU A 169 -8.21 13.02 6.66
N GLN A 170 -8.78 12.89 7.84
CA GLN A 170 -8.92 13.99 8.79
C GLN A 170 -7.54 14.35 9.37
N GLU A 171 -6.75 13.35 9.75
CA GLU A 171 -5.38 13.56 10.23
C GLU A 171 -4.49 14.19 9.14
N ILE A 172 -4.59 13.72 7.90
CA ILE A 172 -3.86 14.28 6.76
C ILE A 172 -4.26 15.76 6.55
N THR A 173 -5.56 16.07 6.65
CA THR A 173 -6.09 17.42 6.48
C THR A 173 -5.64 18.36 7.61
N ASN A 174 -5.59 17.88 8.85
CA ASN A 174 -5.09 18.65 9.99
C ASN A 174 -3.62 19.06 9.82
N ASN A 175 -2.84 18.30 9.05
CA ASN A 175 -1.44 18.58 8.74
C ASN A 175 -1.23 19.38 7.44
N ILE A 176 -2.29 19.94 6.84
CA ILE A 176 -2.20 20.63 5.55
C ILE A 176 -1.28 21.86 5.58
N GLY A 177 -1.20 22.56 6.71
CA GLY A 177 -0.31 23.71 6.88
C GLY A 177 1.16 23.33 6.70
N LEU A 178 1.57 22.20 7.28
CA LEU A 178 2.92 21.65 7.09
C LEU A 178 3.11 21.16 5.67
N LYS A 179 2.15 20.42 5.10
CA LYS A 179 2.22 19.95 3.70
C LYS A 179 2.42 21.08 2.70
N ARG A 180 1.77 22.23 2.91
CA ARG A 180 1.92 23.43 2.05
C ARG A 180 3.34 23.96 2.02
N LYS A 181 4.11 23.83 3.11
CA LYS A 181 5.53 24.21 3.15
C LYS A 181 6.40 23.36 2.20
N PHE A 182 5.90 22.20 1.78
CA PHE A 182 6.59 21.33 0.81
C PHE A 182 6.18 21.61 -0.65
N LEU A 183 5.23 22.51 -0.94
CA LEU A 183 4.79 22.84 -2.30
C LEU A 183 5.77 23.77 -3.03
N LEU A 184 7.03 23.36 -3.07
CA LEU A 184 8.12 24.06 -3.72
C LEU A 184 8.31 23.50 -5.13
N SER A 185 8.49 24.40 -6.10
CA SER A 185 8.72 24.06 -7.51
C SER A 185 10.20 23.88 -7.84
N ASP A 186 11.09 24.58 -7.15
CA ASP A 186 12.53 24.47 -7.39
C ASP A 186 13.15 23.26 -6.67
N ILE A 187 14.12 22.59 -7.30
CA ILE A 187 14.75 21.37 -6.77
C ILE A 187 15.64 21.68 -5.55
N ASP A 188 16.38 22.78 -5.58
CA ASP A 188 17.31 23.13 -4.51
C ASP A 188 16.56 23.66 -3.28
N ASP A 189 15.46 24.38 -3.48
CA ASP A 189 14.52 24.71 -2.41
C ASP A 189 13.93 23.45 -1.78
N ARG A 190 13.53 22.45 -2.58
CA ARG A 190 13.04 21.16 -2.08
C ARG A 190 14.09 20.45 -1.21
N LYS A 191 15.35 20.39 -1.64
CA LYS A 191 16.45 19.80 -0.84
C LYS A 191 16.67 20.55 0.47
N LYS A 192 16.71 21.88 0.41
CA LYS A 192 16.86 22.74 1.60
C LYS A 192 15.72 22.52 2.58
N ASN A 193 14.49 22.39 2.08
CA ASN A 193 13.31 22.16 2.88
C ASN A 193 13.34 20.82 3.63
N ILE A 194 13.82 19.75 2.99
CA ILE A 194 14.04 18.45 3.64
C ILE A 194 15.05 18.59 4.79
N LYS A 195 16.16 19.28 4.56
CA LYS A 195 17.17 19.50 5.61
C LYS A 195 16.59 20.27 6.81
N LEU A 196 15.88 21.37 6.56
CA LEU A 196 15.22 22.15 7.62
C LEU A 196 14.19 21.30 8.39
N PHE A 197 13.46 20.45 7.69
CA PHE A 197 12.50 19.54 8.30
C PHE A 197 13.18 18.48 9.19
N GLU A 198 14.27 17.88 8.73
CA GLU A 198 15.06 16.91 9.50
C GLU A 198 15.72 17.53 10.74
N GLU A 199 16.06 18.81 10.69
CA GLU A 199 16.62 19.59 11.80
C GLU A 199 15.55 20.15 12.75
N GLY A 200 14.26 19.90 12.48
CA GLY A 200 13.14 20.38 13.32
C GLY A 200 12.87 21.88 13.21
N MET A 201 13.35 22.53 12.15
CA MET A 201 13.27 23.97 11.92
C MET A 201 12.15 24.37 10.94
N LEU A 202 11.30 23.42 10.54
CA LEU A 202 10.22 23.64 9.56
C LEU A 202 8.87 23.96 10.19
#